data_AF-A0A2A4PKW3-F1
#
_entry.id   AF-A0A2A4PKW3-F1
#
_cell.length_a   1.000
_cell.length_b   1.000
_cell.length_c   1.000
_cell.angle_alpha   90.00
_cell.angle_beta   90.00
_cell.angle_gamma   90.00
#
_symmetry.space_group_name_H-M   'P 1'
#
loop_
_entity.id
_entity.type
_entity.pdbx_description
1 polymer ?
#
loop_
_entity_poly.entity_id
_entity_poly.type
_entity_poly.pdbx_seq_one_letter_code
_entity_poly.pdbx_strand_id
1 'polypeptide(L)'
;MYPEEIVAPMRTDLTSAGVKELKTAEEVRETLDTTEGTTLVLVNSVCGCAAANARPGVKIAIQNSKIPDKIATVFAGVDTEA
;
A
#
# COMPACT_ATOMS: atom_id res chain seq x y z
N MET A 1 3.17 -11.96 14.92
CA MET A 1 2.90 -11.44 13.57
C MET A 1 1.60 -12.08 13.09
N TYR A 2 0.74 -11.35 12.39
CA TYR A 2 -0.58 -11.87 11.99
C TYR A 2 -0.43 -13.03 10.98
N PRO A 3 -1.26 -14.09 11.06
CA PRO A 3 -1.27 -15.16 10.07
C PRO A 3 -1.53 -14.65 8.66
N GLU A 4 -0.90 -15.29 7.65
CA GLU A 4 -1.00 -14.85 6.25
C GLU A 4 -2.44 -14.92 5.75
N GLU A 5 -3.21 -15.94 6.16
CA GLU A 5 -4.62 -16.09 5.82
C GLU A 5 -5.50 -14.94 6.31
N ILE A 6 -5.09 -14.25 7.39
CA ILE A 6 -5.83 -13.10 7.94
C ILE A 6 -5.49 -11.82 7.19
N VAL A 7 -4.24 -11.65 6.76
CA VAL A 7 -3.77 -10.40 6.13
C VAL A 7 -3.92 -10.42 4.61
N ALA A 8 -3.95 -11.60 3.97
CA ALA A 8 -4.10 -11.74 2.52
C ALA A 8 -5.30 -10.97 1.96
N PRO A 9 -6.52 -11.03 2.55
CA PRO A 9 -7.65 -10.22 2.06
C PRO A 9 -7.38 -8.71 2.13
N MET A 10 -6.65 -8.25 3.15
CA MET A 10 -6.31 -6.83 3.33
C MET A 10 -5.27 -6.35 2.32
N ARG A 11 -4.37 -7.25 1.89
CA ARG A 11 -3.43 -7.01 0.78
C ARG A 11 -4.19 -6.95 -0.54
N THR A 12 -5.02 -7.96 -0.81
CA THR A 12 -5.84 -8.07 -2.03
C THR A 12 -6.78 -6.87 -2.21
N ASP A 13 -7.33 -6.31 -1.14
CA ASP A 13 -8.16 -5.10 -1.19
C ASP A 13 -7.46 -3.91 -1.85
N LEU A 14 -6.13 -3.80 -1.72
CA LEU A 14 -5.32 -2.75 -2.33
C LEU A 14 -4.74 -3.17 -3.69
N THR A 15 -4.19 -4.37 -3.78
CA THR A 15 -3.54 -4.84 -5.02
C THR A 15 -4.54 -5.00 -6.16
N SER A 16 -5.78 -5.41 -5.87
CA SER A 16 -6.87 -5.46 -6.86
C SER A 16 -7.27 -4.08 -7.40
N ALA A 17 -6.95 -3.01 -6.67
CA ALA A 17 -7.15 -1.63 -7.10
C ALA A 17 -5.92 -1.03 -7.82
N GLY A 18 -4.89 -1.84 -8.09
CA GLY A 18 -3.67 -1.40 -8.79
C GLY A 18 -2.57 -0.82 -7.87
N VAL A 19 -2.72 -0.93 -6.55
CA VAL A 19 -1.67 -0.53 -5.60
C VAL A 19 -0.57 -1.59 -5.58
N LYS A 20 0.69 -1.19 -5.84
CA LYS A 20 1.84 -2.10 -5.79
C LYS A 20 2.21 -2.41 -4.34
N GLU A 21 2.24 -3.70 -3.98
CA GLU A 21 2.71 -4.14 -2.67
C GLU A 21 4.25 -4.22 -2.64
N LEU A 22 4.84 -3.75 -1.54
CA LEU A 22 6.28 -3.79 -1.27
C LEU A 22 6.49 -4.57 0.03
N LYS A 23 7.20 -5.70 -0.06
CA LYS A 23 7.41 -6.67 1.03
C LYS A 23 8.83 -6.66 1.58
N THR A 24 9.77 -6.06 0.87
CA THR A 24 11.18 -6.00 1.29
C THR A 24 11.72 -4.58 1.32
N ALA A 25 12.76 -4.35 2.12
CA ALA A 25 13.49 -3.09 2.15
C ALA A 25 14.01 -2.69 0.77
N GLU A 26 14.45 -3.65 -0.03
CA GLU A 26 14.95 -3.46 -1.39
C GLU A 26 13.85 -2.94 -2.31
N GLU A 27 12.66 -3.54 -2.29
CA GLU A 27 11.52 -3.09 -3.10
C GLU A 27 11.09 -1.65 -2.72
N VAL A 28 11.21 -1.30 -1.43
CA VAL A 28 10.95 0.06 -0.93
C VAL A 28 11.98 1.04 -1.45
N ARG A 29 13.28 0.73 -1.33
CA ARG A 29 14.36 1.57 -1.88
C ARG A 29 14.20 1.77 -3.38
N GLU A 30 14.03 0.70 -4.15
CA GLU A 30 13.85 0.77 -5.59
C GLU A 30 12.65 1.65 -6.00
N THR A 31 11.57 1.60 -5.22
CA THR A 31 10.37 2.40 -5.49
C THR A 31 10.59 3.88 -5.16
N LEU A 32 11.23 4.18 -4.02
CA LEU A 32 11.40 5.53 -3.48
C LEU A 32 12.62 6.29 -3.98
N ASP A 33 13.69 5.60 -4.40
CA ASP A 33 14.92 6.23 -4.90
C ASP A 33 14.75 6.81 -6.31
N THR A 34 13.59 6.63 -6.94
CA THR A 34 13.21 7.35 -8.16
C THR A 34 12.96 8.83 -7.87
N THR A 35 13.64 9.71 -8.61
CA THR A 35 13.49 11.17 -8.52
C THR A 35 12.43 11.75 -9.46
N GLU A 36 11.84 10.93 -10.33
CA GLU A 36 10.85 11.35 -11.31
C GLU A 36 9.41 11.09 -10.84
N GLY A 37 8.54 12.06 -11.09
CA GLY A 37 7.11 11.97 -10.77
C GLY A 37 6.81 12.06 -9.27
N THR A 38 5.66 11.53 -8.88
CA THR A 38 5.14 11.55 -7.52
C THR A 38 4.69 10.16 -7.11
N THR A 39 5.02 9.79 -5.87
CA THR A 39 4.66 8.49 -5.30
C THR A 39 3.73 8.69 -4.13
N LEU A 40 2.60 7.99 -4.14
CA LEU A 40 1.75 7.80 -2.98
C LEU A 40 2.07 6.45 -2.34
N VAL A 41 2.51 6.48 -1.09
CA VAL A 41 2.72 5.28 -0.29
C VAL A 41 1.63 5.20 0.78
N LEU A 42 0.87 4.12 0.75
CA LEU A 42 -0.05 3.77 1.83
C LEU A 42 0.67 2.86 2.82
N VAL A 43 0.78 3.29 4.08
CA VAL A 43 1.23 2.40 5.15
C VAL A 43 0.00 1.64 5.66
N ASN A 44 -0.24 0.45 5.12
CA ASN A 44 -1.39 -0.37 5.48
C ASN A 44 -1.22 -0.98 6.88
N SER A 45 -2.33 -1.35 7.51
CA SER A 45 -2.34 -2.03 8.80
C SER A 45 -3.62 -2.88 8.97
N VAL A 46 -3.61 -3.73 9.99
CA VAL A 46 -4.79 -4.51 10.39
C VAL A 46 -5.85 -3.69 11.15
N CYS A 47 -5.53 -2.43 11.51
CA CYS A 47 -6.39 -1.61 12.35
C CYS A 47 -7.72 -1.29 11.67
N GLY A 48 -8.80 -1.19 12.44
CA GLY A 48 -10.13 -0.90 11.91
C GLY A 48 -10.21 0.42 11.11
N CYS A 49 -9.41 1.42 11.46
CA CYS A 49 -9.32 2.67 10.70
C CYS A 49 -8.71 2.49 9.30
N ALA A 50 -7.79 1.54 9.11
CA ALA A 50 -7.27 1.20 7.79
C ALA A 50 -8.36 0.59 6.92
N ALA A 51 -9.18 -0.29 7.50
CA ALA A 51 -10.32 -0.90 6.82
C ALA A 51 -11.42 0.08 6.46
N ALA A 52 -11.82 0.93 7.40
CA ALA A 52 -12.97 1.82 7.21
C ALA A 52 -12.63 3.10 6.44
N ASN A 53 -11.38 3.58 6.50
CA ASN A 53 -11.02 4.89 5.96
C ASN A 53 -9.84 4.83 5.00
N ALA A 54 -8.68 4.30 5.40
CA ALA A 54 -7.46 4.46 4.61
C ALA A 54 -7.50 3.70 3.27
N ARG A 55 -7.85 2.41 3.28
CA ARG A 55 -7.95 1.61 2.05
C ARG A 55 -9.09 2.10 1.14
N PRO A 56 -10.31 2.37 1.63
CA PRO A 56 -11.35 3.01 0.81
C PRO A 56 -10.92 4.36 0.25
N GLY A 57 -10.28 5.20 1.07
CA GLY A 57 -9.81 6.53 0.70
C GLY A 57 -8.80 6.49 -0.44
N VAL A 58 -7.81 5.58 -0.39
CA VAL A 58 -6.85 5.40 -1.49
C VAL A 58 -7.57 4.94 -2.76
N LYS A 59 -8.49 3.98 -2.67
CA LYS A 59 -9.24 3.47 -3.85
C LYS A 59 -10.08 4.55 -4.52
N ILE A 60 -10.66 5.45 -3.74
CA ILE A 60 -11.39 6.61 -4.27
C ILE A 60 -10.41 7.65 -4.85
N ALA A 61 -9.29 7.91 -4.16
CA ALA A 61 -8.31 8.91 -4.59
C ALA A 61 -7.73 8.60 -5.97
N ILE A 62 -7.42 7.33 -6.26
CA ILE A 62 -6.81 6.90 -7.52
C ILE A 62 -7.78 6.89 -8.72
N GLN A 63 -9.06 7.18 -8.49
CA GLN A 63 -10.07 7.36 -9.56
C GLN A 63 -10.16 8.82 -10.05
N ASN A 64 -9.40 9.74 -9.45
CA ASN A 64 -9.40 11.14 -9.88
C ASN A 64 -8.64 11.34 -11.20
N SER A 65 -8.84 12.50 -11.83
CA SER A 65 -8.17 12.87 -13.08
C SER A 65 -6.67 13.17 -12.90
N LYS A 66 -6.26 13.61 -11.72
CA LYS A 66 -4.86 13.84 -11.34
C LYS A 66 -4.49 12.88 -10.22
N ILE A 67 -3.59 11.96 -10.51
CA ILE A 67 -3.13 10.92 -9.58
C ILE A 67 -1.60 10.88 -9.55
N PRO A 68 -1.00 10.30 -8.50
CA PRO A 68 0.43 10.01 -8.45
C PRO A 68 0.83 9.05 -9.57
N ASP A 69 2.07 9.17 -10.03
CA ASP A 69 2.66 8.30 -11.06
C ASP A 69 2.87 6.88 -10.54
N LYS A 70 3.15 6.76 -9.23
CA LYS A 70 3.32 5.48 -8.53
C LYS A 70 2.42 5.43 -7.32
N ILE A 71 1.74 4.30 -7.14
CA ILE A 71 0.91 4.04 -5.97
C ILE A 71 1.36 2.70 -5.38
N ALA A 72 1.85 2.74 -4.16
CA ALA A 72 2.43 1.58 -3.49
C ALA A 72 1.94 1.44 -2.04
N THR A 73 2.13 0.25 -1.46
CA THR A 73 1.80 -0.03 -0.07
C THR A 73 2.86 -0.90 0.60
N VAL A 74 3.14 -0.59 1.87
CA VAL A 74 3.82 -1.47 2.83
C VAL A 74 2.81 -1.91 3.89
N PHE A 75 3.09 -2.97 4.64
CA PHE A 75 2.17 -3.49 5.66
C PHE A 75 2.78 -3.45 7.07
N ALA A 76 2.43 -2.42 7.83
CA ALA A 76 2.93 -2.22 9.19
C ALA A 76 2.55 -3.39 10.12
N GLY A 77 3.56 -3.96 10.79
CA GLY A 77 3.40 -5.08 11.71
C GLY A 77 3.27 -6.45 11.04
N VAL A 78 3.39 -6.50 9.71
CA VAL A 78 3.44 -7.74 8.91
C VAL A 78 4.75 -7.79 8.14
N ASP A 79 4.99 -6.82 7.25
CA ASP A 79 6.25 -6.70 6.49
C ASP A 79 7.18 -5.71 7.23
N THR A 80 7.77 -6.14 8.34
CA THR A 80 8.47 -5.21 9.27
C THR A 80 9.76 -4.60 8.72
N GLU A 81 10.38 -5.23 7.72
CA GLU A 81 11.60 -4.75 7.09
C GLU A 81 11.33 -3.79 5.92
N ALA A 82 10.11 -3.80 5.37
CA ALA A 82 9.65 -2.88 4.33
C ALA A 82 9.18 -1.57 4.95
#